data_AF-D9XCQ7-F1
#
_entry.id   AF-D9XCQ7-F1
#
_cell.length_a   1.000
_cell.length_b   1.000
_cell.length_c   1.000
_cell.angle_alpha   90.00
_cell.angle_beta   90.00
_cell.angle_gamma   90.00
#
_symmetry.space_group_name_H-M   'P 1'
#
loop_
_entity.id
_entity.type
_entity.pdbx_description
1 polymer ?
#
loop_
_entity_poly.entity_id
_entity_poly.type
_entity_poly.pdbx_seq_one_letter_code
_entity_poly.pdbx_strand_id
1 'polypeptide(L)'
;MTADTAAESLARLAAERVDHRFKGLPPDADGLTVGELAAQRRNLFTGGFATPVLALSAERLEHNLKLMEVYADRHGLAFAPHGKTSMAPQLFHRQIEHGAWGITLAVPHQVRVARAFGIRRVFLANELVDPAALRWVSAELDADPDFSFVCYVDSVRGVELMDAALGDASRPVDVVVELAAGEGARTGVRTEAECAAVADAVAGARSLRLVGVAGYEGEVPQADPERVTAWLRRLVALAADFDKAGRFAGLDEIVVSAGGSAWFDAVADVFAEISALSLPVLKLLALWAPTSRTTTATTGS
;
A
#
# COMPACT_ATOMS: atom_id res chain seq x y z
N MET A 1 -12.02 -10.33 11.49
CA MET A 1 -10.87 -11.10 12.04
C MET A 1 -10.27 -10.32 13.23
N THR A 2 -10.12 -10.92 14.42
CA THR A 2 -9.80 -10.19 15.68
C THR A 2 -8.30 -9.92 15.87
N ALA A 3 -7.90 -8.98 16.73
CA ALA A 3 -6.49 -8.68 17.01
C ALA A 3 -5.69 -9.91 17.50
N ASP A 4 -6.34 -10.82 18.24
CA ASP A 4 -5.74 -12.08 18.70
C ASP A 4 -5.28 -12.97 17.53
N THR A 5 -6.06 -13.04 16.46
CA THR A 5 -5.70 -13.87 15.28
C THR A 5 -4.50 -13.33 14.50
N ALA A 6 -4.22 -12.02 14.56
CA ALA A 6 -3.04 -11.43 13.94
C ALA A 6 -1.76 -11.79 14.72
N ALA A 7 -1.81 -11.69 16.05
CA ALA A 7 -0.73 -12.09 16.94
C ALA A 7 -0.41 -13.58 16.82
N GLU A 8 -1.43 -14.44 16.77
CA GLU A 8 -1.28 -15.88 16.50
C GLU A 8 -0.65 -16.14 15.13
N SER A 9 -1.01 -15.36 14.11
CA SER A 9 -0.44 -15.49 12.77
C SER A 9 1.05 -15.13 12.73
N LEU A 10 1.45 -14.07 13.43
CA LEU A 10 2.87 -13.74 13.58
C LEU A 10 3.62 -14.77 14.42
N ALA A 11 2.99 -15.33 15.46
CA ALA A 11 3.59 -16.38 16.29
C ALA A 11 3.91 -17.65 15.46
N ARG A 12 3.10 -17.95 14.43
CA ARG A 12 3.40 -19.05 13.48
C ARG A 12 4.72 -18.87 12.73
N LEU A 13 5.13 -17.63 12.41
CA LEU A 13 6.44 -17.38 11.78
C LEU A 13 7.60 -17.67 12.75
N ALA A 14 7.44 -17.33 14.03
CA ALA A 14 8.44 -17.65 15.04
C ALA A 14 8.56 -19.17 15.29
N ALA A 15 7.48 -19.92 15.09
CA ALA A 15 7.45 -21.37 15.25
C ALA A 15 7.98 -22.15 14.01
N GLU A 16 8.30 -21.47 12.91
CA GLU A 16 8.81 -22.12 11.71
C GLU A 16 10.18 -22.77 11.99
N ARG A 17 10.34 -24.03 11.57
CA ARG A 17 11.60 -24.77 11.78
C ARG A 17 12.63 -24.36 10.73
N VAL A 18 13.81 -23.99 11.22
CA VAL A 18 14.99 -23.73 10.42
C VAL A 18 15.49 -25.07 9.86
N ASP A 19 15.66 -25.09 8.54
CA ASP A 19 16.20 -26.21 7.78
C ASP A 19 16.97 -25.71 6.56
N HIS A 20 17.40 -26.63 5.70
CA HIS A 20 18.14 -26.37 4.46
C HIS A 20 17.49 -25.36 3.48
N ARG A 21 16.19 -25.05 3.60
CA ARG A 21 15.51 -24.06 2.77
C ARG A 21 15.84 -22.63 3.18
N PHE A 22 16.32 -22.43 4.41
CA PHE A 22 16.72 -21.11 4.92
C PHE A 22 18.17 -20.80 4.55
N LYS A 23 18.33 -19.92 3.57
CA LYS A 23 19.64 -19.42 3.17
C LYS A 23 20.25 -18.54 4.25
N GLY A 24 21.54 -18.78 4.53
CA GLY A 24 22.38 -17.90 5.33
C GLY A 24 22.22 -18.01 6.84
N LEU A 25 21.40 -18.95 7.31
CA LEU A 25 21.33 -19.30 8.73
C LEU A 25 22.49 -20.22 9.13
N PRO A 26 22.84 -20.29 10.43
CA PRO A 26 23.90 -21.16 10.91
C PRO A 26 23.58 -22.65 10.66
N PRO A 27 24.52 -23.47 10.15
CA PRO A 27 24.27 -24.90 9.90
C PRO A 27 23.88 -25.70 11.15
N ASP A 28 24.34 -25.27 12.33
CA ASP A 28 24.00 -25.87 13.62
C ASP A 28 22.62 -25.43 14.15
N ALA A 29 21.88 -24.61 13.39
CA ALA A 29 20.51 -24.22 13.72
C ALA A 29 19.44 -25.16 13.16
N ASP A 30 19.83 -26.21 12.41
CA ASP A 30 18.88 -27.21 11.88
C ASP A 30 18.03 -27.81 13.02
N GLY A 31 16.72 -27.78 12.84
CA GLY A 31 15.75 -28.31 13.79
C GLY A 31 15.28 -27.31 14.85
N LEU A 32 15.98 -26.18 15.05
CA LEU A 32 15.49 -25.07 15.86
C LEU A 32 14.34 -24.35 15.16
N THR A 33 13.49 -23.68 15.94
CA THR A 33 12.55 -22.71 15.40
C THR A 33 13.23 -21.35 15.18
N VAL A 34 12.67 -20.53 14.28
CA VAL A 34 13.13 -19.14 14.05
C VAL A 34 13.15 -18.35 15.36
N GLY A 35 12.15 -18.53 16.22
CA GLY A 35 12.05 -17.90 17.53
C GLY A 35 13.15 -18.34 18.50
N GLU A 36 13.45 -19.64 18.57
CA GLU A 36 14.54 -20.17 19.40
C GLU A 36 15.90 -19.65 18.93
N LEU A 37 16.14 -19.63 17.61
CA LEU A 37 17.37 -19.09 17.04
C LEU A 37 17.51 -17.58 17.32
N ALA A 38 16.41 -16.82 17.19
CA ALA A 38 16.40 -15.39 17.49
C ALA A 38 16.67 -15.10 18.98
N ALA A 39 16.15 -15.93 19.90
CA ALA A 39 16.37 -15.80 21.34
C ALA A 39 17.84 -15.98 21.75
N GLN A 40 18.64 -16.72 20.97
CA GLN A 40 20.08 -16.88 21.22
C GLN A 40 20.89 -15.61 20.96
N ARG A 41 20.33 -14.61 20.25
CA ARG A 41 20.99 -13.32 19.94
C ARG A 41 22.42 -13.48 19.39
N ARG A 42 22.60 -14.46 18.50
CA ARG A 42 23.90 -14.77 17.90
C ARG A 42 24.47 -13.54 17.18
N ASN A 43 25.78 -13.33 17.29
CA ASN A 43 26.47 -12.28 16.56
C ASN A 43 26.45 -12.61 15.05
N LEU A 44 26.19 -11.62 14.19
CA LEU A 44 26.12 -11.83 12.74
C LEU A 44 27.43 -12.38 12.15
N PHE A 45 28.58 -11.95 12.65
CA PHE A 45 29.90 -12.29 12.09
C PHE A 45 30.54 -13.51 12.73
N THR A 46 30.26 -13.77 14.02
CA THR A 46 30.86 -14.90 14.76
C THR A 46 29.86 -15.99 15.14
N GLY A 47 28.58 -15.78 14.89
CA GLY A 47 27.49 -16.69 15.27
C GLY A 47 27.17 -17.80 14.25
N GLY A 48 28.06 -18.02 13.28
CA GLY A 48 27.96 -19.12 12.31
C GLY A 48 27.07 -18.84 11.10
N PHE A 49 26.56 -17.62 10.91
CA PHE A 49 25.75 -17.28 9.73
C PHE A 49 26.55 -17.42 8.43
N ALA A 50 25.96 -18.08 7.44
CA ALA A 50 26.59 -18.27 6.14
C ALA A 50 26.27 -17.09 5.21
N THR A 51 27.27 -16.49 4.57
CA THR A 51 27.05 -15.40 3.61
C THR A 51 26.56 -15.94 2.25
N PRO A 52 25.76 -15.16 1.50
CA PRO A 52 25.28 -13.81 1.82
C PRO A 52 24.06 -13.82 2.76
N VAL A 53 24.01 -12.84 3.66
CA VAL A 53 22.90 -12.59 4.60
C VAL A 53 22.34 -11.20 4.38
N LEU A 54 21.01 -11.06 4.41
CA LEU A 54 20.34 -9.77 4.53
C LEU A 54 20.13 -9.46 6.01
N ALA A 55 20.82 -8.45 6.52
CA ALA A 55 20.67 -7.98 7.89
C ALA A 55 19.99 -6.61 7.93
N LEU A 56 19.01 -6.46 8.82
CA LEU A 56 18.37 -5.19 9.13
C LEU A 56 18.86 -4.71 10.50
N SER A 57 19.23 -3.43 10.59
CA SER A 57 19.53 -2.79 11.86
C SER A 57 18.21 -2.43 12.56
N ALA A 58 17.94 -3.06 13.70
CA ALA A 58 16.73 -2.80 14.48
C ALA A 58 16.61 -1.32 14.89
N GLU A 59 17.73 -0.71 15.33
CA GLU A 59 17.79 0.71 15.69
C GLU A 59 17.47 1.63 14.51
N ARG A 60 18.05 1.37 13.33
CA ARG A 60 17.77 2.19 12.13
C ARG A 60 16.33 2.01 11.65
N LEU A 61 15.80 0.80 11.73
CA LEU A 61 14.41 0.53 11.39
C LEU A 61 13.48 1.32 12.30
N GLU A 62 13.67 1.23 13.62
CA GLU A 62 12.89 1.96 14.62
C GLU A 62 12.96 3.47 14.41
N HIS A 63 14.17 3.99 14.21
CA HIS A 63 14.38 5.41 13.91
C HIS A 63 13.61 5.85 12.66
N ASN A 64 13.68 5.07 11.58
CA ASN A 64 13.00 5.40 10.33
C ASN A 64 11.47 5.33 10.45
N LEU A 65 10.94 4.37 11.21
CA LEU A 65 9.50 4.26 11.49
C LEU A 65 9.01 5.50 12.24
N LYS A 66 9.70 5.88 13.31
CA LYS A 66 9.36 7.07 14.11
C LYS A 66 9.51 8.38 13.32
N LEU A 67 10.49 8.48 12.42
CA LEU A 67 10.61 9.64 11.54
C LEU A 67 9.39 9.78 10.63
N MET A 68 8.90 8.68 10.06
CA MET A 68 7.72 8.71 9.20
C MET A 68 6.45 9.03 9.96
N GLU A 69 6.28 8.49 11.16
CA GLU A 69 5.18 8.82 12.08
C GLU A 69 5.14 10.34 12.36
N VAL A 70 6.25 10.90 12.84
CA VAL A 70 6.35 12.34 13.15
C VAL A 70 6.15 13.21 11.92
N TYR A 71 6.62 12.77 10.75
CA TYR A 71 6.43 13.50 9.50
C TYR A 71 4.96 13.50 9.07
N ALA A 72 4.32 12.34 9.06
CA ALA A 72 2.92 12.20 8.68
C ALA A 72 2.01 13.04 9.59
N ASP A 73 2.22 12.97 10.91
CA ASP A 73 1.47 13.77 11.89
C ASP A 73 1.66 15.27 11.68
N ARG A 74 2.90 15.71 11.45
CA ARG A 74 3.23 17.13 11.22
C ARG A 74 2.50 17.70 10.00
N HIS A 75 2.37 16.91 8.95
CA HIS A 75 1.77 17.34 7.68
C HIS A 75 0.29 16.96 7.57
N GLY A 76 -0.30 16.33 8.59
CA GLY A 76 -1.69 15.86 8.57
C GLY A 76 -1.95 14.85 7.45
N LEU A 77 -0.97 13.98 7.18
CA LEU A 77 -1.02 12.95 6.15
C LEU A 77 -1.28 11.59 6.78
N ALA A 78 -2.07 10.77 6.09
CA ALA A 78 -2.06 9.33 6.30
C ALA A 78 -0.97 8.72 5.42
N PHE A 79 -0.34 7.63 5.84
CA PHE A 79 0.63 6.93 5.01
C PHE A 79 0.32 5.44 4.95
N ALA A 80 0.51 4.84 3.77
CA ALA A 80 0.35 3.42 3.51
C ALA A 80 1.63 2.87 2.86
N PRO A 81 2.60 2.39 3.66
CA PRO A 81 3.86 1.86 3.16
C PRO A 81 3.70 0.72 2.18
N HIS A 82 4.56 0.69 1.16
CA HIS A 82 4.52 -0.34 0.14
C HIS A 82 5.17 -1.63 0.64
N GLY A 83 4.33 -2.64 0.88
CA GLY A 83 4.76 -3.94 1.41
C GLY A 83 5.39 -4.90 0.39
N LYS A 84 5.34 -4.59 -0.92
CA LYS A 84 5.78 -5.51 -2.00
C LYS A 84 7.26 -5.91 -1.90
N THR A 85 8.04 -5.12 -1.17
CA THR A 85 9.50 -5.23 -1.14
C THR A 85 9.97 -6.15 -0.06
N SER A 86 9.51 -5.89 1.16
CA SER A 86 9.88 -6.72 2.29
C SER A 86 9.09 -8.02 2.25
N MET A 87 7.82 -7.96 1.83
CA MET A 87 6.85 -9.04 1.98
C MET A 87 6.94 -9.70 3.37
N ALA A 88 7.24 -8.88 4.38
CA ALA A 88 7.50 -9.30 5.75
C ALA A 88 6.36 -8.79 6.64
N PRO A 89 5.37 -9.63 6.97
CA PRO A 89 4.23 -9.23 7.78
C PRO A 89 4.62 -8.62 9.12
N GLN A 90 5.74 -9.06 9.73
CA GLN A 90 6.25 -8.44 10.96
C GLN A 90 6.54 -6.94 10.79
N LEU A 91 7.04 -6.52 9.61
CA LEU A 91 7.30 -5.11 9.33
C LEU A 91 6.01 -4.34 9.07
N PHE A 92 5.00 -4.97 8.47
CA PHE A 92 3.70 -4.34 8.25
C PHE A 92 3.04 -3.98 9.59
N HIS A 93 3.07 -4.90 10.55
CA HIS A 93 2.54 -4.64 11.89
C HIS A 93 3.28 -3.51 12.60
N ARG A 94 4.62 -3.52 12.56
CA ARG A 94 5.39 -2.40 13.13
C ARG A 94 5.06 -1.06 12.47
N GLN A 95 4.89 -1.03 11.15
CA GLN A 95 4.47 0.20 10.46
C GLN A 95 3.11 0.71 10.94
N ILE A 96 2.15 -0.19 11.14
CA ILE A 96 0.82 0.14 11.66
C ILE A 96 0.89 0.62 13.12
N GLU A 97 1.73 -0.02 13.95
CA GLU A 97 1.99 0.42 15.33
C GLU A 97 2.57 1.84 15.40
N HIS A 98 3.30 2.26 14.36
CA HIS A 98 3.82 3.62 14.19
C HIS A 98 2.90 4.53 13.34
N GLY A 99 1.60 4.24 13.29
CA GLY A 99 0.61 5.15 12.72
C GLY A 99 0.33 4.99 11.23
N ALA A 100 0.86 3.94 10.56
CA ALA A 100 0.46 3.68 9.17
C ALA A 100 -1.05 3.40 9.09
N TRP A 101 -1.72 4.05 8.14
CA TRP A 101 -3.15 3.85 7.92
C TRP A 101 -3.48 2.43 7.46
N GLY A 102 -2.60 1.86 6.64
CA GLY A 102 -2.70 0.54 6.02
C GLY A 102 -1.42 0.17 5.28
N ILE A 103 -1.49 -0.86 4.43
CA ILE A 103 -0.34 -1.33 3.64
C ILE A 103 -0.66 -1.25 2.15
N THR A 104 0.26 -0.66 1.39
CA THR A 104 0.16 -0.60 -0.07
C THR A 104 0.76 -1.86 -0.69
N LEU A 105 0.02 -2.52 -1.58
CA LEU A 105 0.43 -3.76 -2.26
C LEU A 105 0.23 -3.60 -3.77
N ALA A 106 0.81 -4.50 -4.56
CA ALA A 106 0.81 -4.38 -6.03
C ALA A 106 0.09 -5.53 -6.74
N VAL A 107 -0.04 -6.71 -6.11
CA VAL A 107 -0.69 -7.87 -6.75
C VAL A 107 -1.56 -8.66 -5.76
N PRO A 108 -2.59 -9.39 -6.25
CA PRO A 108 -3.56 -10.07 -5.39
C PRO A 108 -2.96 -11.06 -4.41
N HIS A 109 -1.92 -11.80 -4.81
CA HIS A 109 -1.20 -12.72 -3.92
C HIS A 109 -0.70 -12.00 -2.66
N GLN A 110 -0.20 -10.77 -2.79
CA GLN A 110 0.30 -10.02 -1.65
C GLN A 110 -0.85 -9.61 -0.71
N VAL A 111 -2.02 -9.27 -1.27
CA VAL A 111 -3.24 -8.99 -0.49
C VAL A 111 -3.63 -10.20 0.34
N ARG A 112 -3.56 -11.40 -0.24
CA ARG A 112 -3.80 -12.67 0.47
C ARG A 112 -2.84 -12.88 1.63
N VAL A 113 -1.56 -12.57 1.44
CA VAL A 113 -0.58 -12.60 2.54
C VAL A 113 -0.96 -11.59 3.62
N ALA A 114 -1.21 -10.33 3.27
CA ALA A 114 -1.58 -9.31 4.24
C ALA A 114 -2.83 -9.69 5.04
N ARG A 115 -3.86 -10.25 4.38
CA ARG A 115 -5.06 -10.79 5.04
C ARG A 115 -4.75 -11.95 5.98
N ALA A 116 -3.95 -12.93 5.54
CA ALA A 116 -3.57 -14.06 6.39
C ALA A 116 -2.83 -13.65 7.66
N PHE A 117 -2.24 -12.46 7.70
CA PHE A 117 -1.54 -11.89 8.83
C PHE A 117 -2.30 -10.77 9.55
N GLY A 118 -3.60 -10.60 9.32
CA GLY A 118 -4.41 -9.69 10.13
C GLY A 118 -4.42 -8.22 9.67
N ILE A 119 -3.87 -7.90 8.50
CA ILE A 119 -3.89 -6.51 7.99
C ILE A 119 -5.32 -6.14 7.57
N ARG A 120 -5.83 -5.05 8.15
CA ARG A 120 -7.23 -4.61 8.01
C ARG A 120 -7.46 -3.55 6.93
N ARG A 121 -6.43 -2.77 6.57
CA ARG A 121 -6.53 -1.77 5.51
C ARG A 121 -5.48 -2.05 4.46
N VAL A 122 -5.92 -2.30 3.23
CA VAL A 122 -5.05 -2.58 2.10
C VAL A 122 -5.36 -1.61 0.97
N PHE A 123 -4.31 -0.95 0.48
CA PHE A 123 -4.36 -0.14 -0.73
C PHE A 123 -3.65 -0.89 -1.85
N LEU A 124 -4.37 -1.44 -2.81
CA LEU A 124 -3.78 -2.07 -3.98
C LEU A 124 -3.47 -0.99 -5.00
N ALA A 125 -2.21 -0.57 -5.08
CA ALA A 125 -1.72 0.40 -6.06
C ALA A 125 -1.54 -0.26 -7.45
N ASN A 126 -2.63 -0.83 -7.96
CA ASN A 126 -2.73 -1.51 -9.25
C ASN A 126 -4.22 -1.77 -9.57
N GLU A 127 -4.55 -1.98 -10.83
CA GLU A 127 -5.87 -2.43 -11.27
C GLU A 127 -6.09 -3.91 -10.90
N LEU A 128 -7.33 -4.26 -10.56
CA LEU A 128 -7.72 -5.63 -10.21
C LEU A 128 -8.74 -6.18 -11.19
N VAL A 129 -8.28 -6.68 -12.34
CA VAL A 129 -9.17 -7.22 -13.40
C VAL A 129 -9.25 -8.75 -13.44
N ASP A 130 -8.54 -9.46 -12.56
CA ASP A 130 -8.61 -10.93 -12.45
C ASP A 130 -9.90 -11.36 -11.73
N PRO A 131 -10.80 -12.13 -12.37
CA PRO A 131 -12.08 -12.48 -11.75
C PRO A 131 -11.95 -13.35 -10.49
N ALA A 132 -10.92 -14.19 -10.40
CA ALA A 132 -10.73 -15.05 -9.23
C ALA A 132 -10.29 -14.23 -8.01
N ALA A 133 -9.38 -13.28 -8.21
CA ALA A 133 -8.94 -12.36 -7.20
C ALA A 133 -10.06 -11.41 -6.74
N LEU A 134 -10.86 -10.88 -7.67
CA LEU A 134 -12.02 -10.03 -7.33
C LEU A 134 -13.03 -10.76 -6.44
N ARG A 135 -13.42 -11.98 -6.83
CA ARG A 135 -14.34 -12.79 -6.02
C ARG A 135 -13.77 -13.12 -4.65
N TRP A 136 -12.47 -13.38 -4.56
CA TRP A 136 -11.82 -13.62 -3.28
C TRP A 136 -11.81 -12.36 -2.41
N VAL A 137 -11.46 -11.18 -2.95
CA VAL A 137 -11.52 -9.92 -2.20
C VAL A 137 -12.94 -9.60 -1.73
N SER A 138 -13.94 -9.80 -2.60
CA SER A 138 -15.35 -9.62 -2.23
C SER A 138 -15.76 -10.53 -1.06
N ALA A 139 -15.35 -11.80 -1.08
CA ALA A 139 -15.62 -12.72 0.02
C ALA A 139 -14.92 -12.29 1.32
N GLU A 140 -13.69 -11.77 1.26
CA GLU A 140 -12.99 -11.23 2.43
C GLU A 140 -13.66 -9.98 3.00
N LEU A 141 -14.19 -9.11 2.14
CA LEU A 141 -14.99 -7.96 2.56
C LEU A 141 -16.27 -8.46 3.23
N ASP A 142 -17.01 -9.38 2.64
CA ASP A 142 -18.25 -9.90 3.24
C ASP A 142 -18.01 -10.59 4.59
N ALA A 143 -16.88 -11.29 4.73
CA ALA A 143 -16.53 -12.00 5.96
C ALA A 143 -16.02 -11.11 7.10
N ASP A 144 -15.55 -9.89 6.80
CA ASP A 144 -14.90 -9.01 7.78
C ASP A 144 -15.34 -7.54 7.59
N PRO A 145 -16.30 -7.04 8.38
CA PRO A 145 -16.80 -5.66 8.25
C PRO A 145 -15.70 -4.61 8.51
N ASP A 146 -14.67 -4.96 9.29
CA ASP A 146 -13.53 -4.09 9.58
C ASP A 146 -12.45 -4.11 8.48
N PHE A 147 -12.58 -4.97 7.47
CA PHE A 147 -11.66 -5.01 6.34
C PHE A 147 -12.01 -3.91 5.32
N SER A 148 -11.01 -3.10 4.99
CA SER A 148 -11.04 -2.07 3.97
C SER A 148 -10.02 -2.38 2.89
N PHE A 149 -10.48 -2.34 1.65
CA PHE A 149 -9.69 -2.61 0.45
C PHE A 149 -10.01 -1.56 -0.59
N VAL A 150 -8.98 -0.89 -1.11
CA VAL A 150 -9.10 0.10 -2.20
C VAL A 150 -8.17 -0.31 -3.34
N CYS A 151 -8.62 -0.25 -4.59
CA CYS A 151 -7.75 -0.46 -5.76
C CYS A 151 -7.96 0.58 -6.87
N TYR A 152 -7.11 0.55 -7.89
CA TYR A 152 -7.20 1.48 -9.01
C TYR A 152 -8.22 1.05 -10.06
N VAL A 153 -8.80 2.05 -10.72
CA VAL A 153 -9.47 1.92 -12.01
C VAL A 153 -8.97 3.01 -12.95
N ASP A 154 -8.67 2.65 -14.18
CA ASP A 154 -8.10 3.57 -15.18
C ASP A 154 -8.82 3.51 -16.54
N SER A 155 -9.89 2.72 -16.65
CA SER A 155 -10.60 2.52 -17.90
C SER A 155 -12.03 2.04 -17.67
N VAL A 156 -12.95 2.49 -18.53
CA VAL A 156 -14.35 2.02 -18.54
C VAL A 156 -14.40 0.50 -18.71
N ARG A 157 -13.54 -0.04 -19.58
CA ARG A 157 -13.46 -1.48 -19.80
C ARG A 157 -13.01 -2.24 -18.54
N GLY A 158 -12.06 -1.69 -17.78
CA GLY A 158 -11.65 -2.27 -16.49
C GLY A 158 -12.82 -2.33 -15.51
N VAL A 159 -13.58 -1.24 -15.40
CA VAL A 159 -14.80 -1.15 -14.57
C VAL A 159 -15.83 -2.21 -14.97
N GLU A 160 -16.14 -2.35 -16.27
CA GLU A 160 -17.07 -3.38 -16.78
C GLU A 160 -16.62 -4.80 -16.42
N LEU A 161 -15.32 -5.10 -16.55
CA LEU A 161 -14.78 -6.41 -16.21
C LEU A 161 -14.86 -6.69 -14.70
N MET A 162 -14.62 -5.66 -13.88
CA MET A 162 -14.75 -5.76 -12.43
C MET A 162 -16.20 -6.01 -12.01
N ASP A 163 -17.14 -5.22 -12.53
CA ASP A 163 -18.58 -5.36 -12.22
C ASP A 163 -19.12 -6.72 -12.65
N ALA A 164 -18.76 -7.19 -13.86
CA ALA A 164 -19.14 -8.52 -14.34
C ALA A 164 -18.59 -9.67 -13.47
N ALA A 165 -17.37 -9.51 -12.92
CA ALA A 165 -16.75 -10.54 -12.09
C ALA A 165 -17.28 -10.57 -10.65
N LEU A 166 -17.68 -9.41 -10.12
CA LEU A 166 -18.21 -9.24 -8.77
C LEU A 166 -19.71 -9.53 -8.69
N GLY A 167 -20.48 -9.27 -9.76
CA GLY A 167 -21.90 -9.60 -9.83
C GLY A 167 -22.71 -8.94 -8.69
N ASP A 168 -23.50 -9.73 -7.97
CA ASP A 168 -24.30 -9.27 -6.83
C ASP A 168 -23.50 -9.28 -5.50
N ALA A 169 -22.28 -8.73 -5.52
CA ALA A 169 -21.46 -8.58 -4.32
C ALA A 169 -22.24 -7.82 -3.22
N SER A 170 -22.21 -8.32 -1.98
CA SER A 170 -23.03 -7.75 -0.90
C SER A 170 -22.50 -6.38 -0.44
N ARG A 171 -21.18 -6.20 -0.53
CA ARG A 171 -20.46 -4.94 -0.32
C ARG A 171 -19.78 -4.53 -1.62
N PRO A 172 -19.86 -3.24 -2.01
CA PRO A 172 -19.08 -2.76 -3.15
C PRO A 172 -17.59 -2.78 -2.82
N VAL A 173 -16.76 -3.00 -3.85
CA VAL A 173 -15.32 -2.81 -3.78
C VAL A 173 -15.00 -1.32 -3.95
N ASP A 174 -14.25 -0.76 -3.02
CA ASP A 174 -13.84 0.63 -3.09
C ASP A 174 -12.74 0.82 -4.14
N VAL A 175 -12.92 1.82 -5.01
CA VAL A 175 -11.99 2.12 -6.10
C VAL A 175 -11.63 3.59 -6.14
N VAL A 176 -10.42 3.89 -6.59
CA VAL A 176 -9.97 5.24 -6.91
C VAL A 176 -9.63 5.33 -8.40
N VAL A 177 -9.99 6.45 -9.03
CA VAL A 177 -9.59 6.70 -10.42
C VAL A 177 -8.12 7.09 -10.46
N GLU A 178 -7.31 6.37 -11.22
CA GLU A 178 -5.89 6.69 -11.40
C GLU A 178 -5.72 7.75 -12.50
N LEU A 179 -5.11 8.90 -12.16
CA LEU A 179 -4.65 9.89 -13.12
C LEU A 179 -3.20 9.59 -13.51
N ALA A 180 -2.93 9.47 -14.80
CA ALA A 180 -1.59 9.19 -15.32
C ALA A 180 -0.64 10.39 -15.14
N ALA A 181 0.64 10.09 -14.94
CA ALA A 181 1.69 11.08 -14.72
C ALA A 181 2.12 11.86 -15.99
N GLY A 182 1.63 11.47 -17.17
CA GLY A 182 1.92 12.10 -18.44
C GLY A 182 2.06 11.10 -19.58
N GLU A 183 2.63 11.58 -20.70
CA GLU A 183 2.95 10.71 -21.84
C GLU A 183 4.01 9.66 -21.44
N GLY A 184 3.74 8.39 -21.76
CA GLY A 184 4.63 7.27 -21.40
C GLY A 184 4.41 6.68 -20.00
N ALA A 185 3.47 7.22 -19.21
CA ALA A 185 3.01 6.56 -17.98
C ALA A 185 2.51 5.14 -18.28
N ARG A 186 2.73 4.21 -17.35
CA ARG A 186 2.44 2.79 -17.56
C ARG A 186 0.94 2.49 -17.49
N THR A 187 0.23 3.13 -16.56
CA THR A 187 -1.21 2.98 -16.29
C THR A 187 -1.86 4.36 -16.12
N GLY A 188 -3.12 4.40 -15.70
CA GLY A 188 -3.86 5.61 -15.39
C GLY A 188 -4.55 6.22 -16.60
N VAL A 189 -5.41 7.19 -16.34
CA VAL A 189 -6.15 7.92 -17.37
C VAL A 189 -5.37 9.16 -17.81
N ARG A 190 -5.36 9.49 -19.11
CA ARG A 190 -4.53 10.59 -19.64
C ARG A 190 -5.18 11.97 -19.49
N THR A 191 -6.50 12.03 -19.50
CA THR A 191 -7.26 13.28 -19.45
C THR A 191 -8.33 13.29 -18.37
N GLU A 192 -8.63 14.46 -17.84
CA GLU A 192 -9.66 14.66 -16.82
C GLU A 192 -11.07 14.28 -17.33
N ALA A 193 -11.32 14.44 -18.63
CA ALA A 193 -12.57 14.04 -19.27
C ALA A 193 -12.73 12.51 -19.32
N GLU A 194 -11.66 11.78 -19.63
CA GLU A 194 -11.66 10.32 -19.54
C GLU A 194 -11.77 9.87 -18.08
N CYS A 195 -11.16 10.58 -17.11
CA CYS A 195 -11.32 10.26 -15.69
C CYS A 195 -12.79 10.34 -15.30
N ALA A 196 -13.48 11.40 -15.73
CA ALA A 196 -14.91 11.57 -15.53
C ALA A 196 -15.72 10.41 -16.15
N ALA A 197 -15.37 9.96 -17.36
CA ALA A 197 -16.03 8.81 -17.99
C ALA A 197 -15.83 7.50 -17.20
N VAL A 198 -14.64 7.26 -16.65
CA VAL A 198 -14.38 6.11 -15.77
C VAL A 198 -15.19 6.22 -14.48
N ALA A 199 -15.23 7.41 -13.87
CA ALA A 199 -16.00 7.66 -12.66
C ALA A 199 -17.51 7.45 -12.88
N ASP A 200 -18.04 7.88 -14.02
CA ASP A 200 -19.44 7.69 -14.39
C ASP A 200 -19.73 6.20 -14.65
N ALA A 201 -18.79 5.44 -15.22
CA ALA A 201 -18.91 3.99 -15.35
C ALA A 201 -18.95 3.30 -13.97
N VAL A 202 -18.12 3.74 -13.01
CA VAL A 202 -18.16 3.23 -11.62
C VAL A 202 -19.50 3.54 -10.97
N ALA A 203 -20.05 4.73 -11.17
CA ALA A 203 -21.37 5.09 -10.64
C ALA A 203 -22.52 4.24 -11.23
N GLY A 204 -22.34 3.70 -12.44
CA GLY A 204 -23.28 2.77 -13.05
C GLY A 204 -23.13 1.31 -12.57
N ALA A 205 -22.00 0.96 -11.95
CA ALA A 205 -21.73 -0.37 -11.41
C ALA A 205 -22.33 -0.52 -10.00
N ARG A 206 -22.94 -1.67 -9.69
CA ARG A 206 -23.50 -1.92 -8.34
C ARG A 206 -22.47 -2.49 -7.40
N SER A 207 -21.45 -3.15 -7.94
CA SER A 207 -20.44 -3.85 -7.15
C SER A 207 -19.21 -2.98 -6.83
N LEU A 208 -19.18 -1.72 -7.26
CA LEU A 208 -18.04 -0.82 -7.11
C LEU A 208 -18.49 0.49 -6.46
N ARG A 209 -17.58 1.13 -5.74
CA ARG A 209 -17.82 2.44 -5.13
C ARG A 209 -16.61 3.33 -5.34
N LEU A 210 -16.82 4.46 -6.01
CA LEU A 210 -15.78 5.45 -6.21
C LEU A 210 -15.52 6.16 -4.88
N VAL A 211 -14.32 6.01 -4.32
CA VAL A 211 -13.95 6.63 -3.03
C VAL A 211 -12.94 7.77 -3.16
N GLY A 212 -12.43 8.02 -4.37
CA GLY A 212 -11.40 9.04 -4.53
C GLY A 212 -10.65 9.00 -5.85
N VAL A 213 -9.49 9.68 -5.85
CA VAL A 213 -8.55 9.72 -6.96
C VAL A 213 -7.15 9.40 -6.48
N ALA A 214 -6.35 8.81 -7.36
CA ALA A 214 -4.96 8.49 -7.09
C ALA A 214 -4.07 8.79 -8.28
N GLY A 215 -2.77 8.81 -8.04
CA GLY A 215 -1.78 8.76 -9.11
C GLY A 215 -0.38 8.53 -8.55
N TYR A 216 0.60 8.42 -9.44
CA TYR A 216 1.99 8.22 -9.06
C TYR A 216 2.90 9.25 -9.71
N GLU A 217 3.37 10.22 -8.92
CA GLU A 217 4.18 11.35 -9.40
C GLU A 217 5.58 10.93 -9.86
N GLY A 218 6.05 9.76 -9.44
CA GLY A 218 7.34 9.21 -9.85
C GLY A 218 7.42 8.87 -11.34
N GLU A 219 6.29 8.83 -12.06
CA GLU A 219 6.23 8.63 -13.51
C GLU A 219 6.15 9.94 -14.31
N VAL A 220 6.21 11.11 -13.67
CA VAL A 220 6.16 12.40 -14.38
C VAL A 220 7.38 12.51 -15.33
N PRO A 221 7.17 12.71 -16.64
CA PRO A 221 8.26 12.80 -17.60
C PRO A 221 9.20 13.97 -17.31
N GLN A 222 10.51 13.67 -17.24
CA GLN A 222 11.55 14.64 -16.89
C GLN A 222 11.20 15.38 -15.58
N ALA A 223 10.82 14.61 -14.55
CA ALA A 223 10.37 15.15 -13.28
C ALA A 223 11.34 16.19 -12.70
N ASP A 224 10.80 17.37 -12.45
CA ASP A 224 11.39 18.47 -11.69
C ASP A 224 10.33 18.99 -10.69
N PRO A 225 10.71 19.83 -9.70
CA PRO A 225 9.77 20.30 -8.70
C PRO A 225 8.53 20.99 -9.30
N GLU A 226 8.70 21.73 -10.40
CA GLU A 226 7.63 22.52 -11.03
C GLU A 226 6.61 21.62 -11.72
N ARG A 227 7.08 20.65 -12.51
CA ARG A 227 6.24 19.67 -13.22
C ARG A 227 5.51 18.74 -12.28
N VAL A 228 6.20 18.25 -11.25
CA VAL A 228 5.60 17.38 -10.24
C VAL A 228 4.53 18.13 -9.45
N THR A 229 4.82 19.35 -9.00
CA THR A 229 3.84 20.19 -8.31
C THR A 229 2.63 20.50 -9.21
N ALA A 230 2.87 20.82 -10.49
CA ALA A 230 1.79 21.08 -11.44
C ALA A 230 0.91 19.85 -11.66
N TRP A 231 1.50 18.66 -11.78
CA TRP A 231 0.75 17.41 -11.91
C TRP A 231 -0.03 17.07 -10.63
N LEU A 232 0.56 17.23 -9.43
CA LEU A 232 -0.13 17.02 -8.16
C LEU A 232 -1.33 17.97 -8.01
N ARG A 233 -1.20 19.22 -8.45
CA ARG A 233 -2.32 20.17 -8.48
C ARG A 233 -3.43 19.75 -9.43
N ARG A 234 -3.11 19.11 -10.57
CA ARG A 234 -4.12 18.51 -11.45
C ARG A 234 -4.87 17.38 -10.75
N LEU A 235 -4.18 16.51 -10.03
CA LEU A 235 -4.79 15.43 -9.25
C LEU A 235 -5.75 15.98 -8.18
N VAL A 236 -5.34 17.01 -7.44
CA VAL A 236 -6.20 17.69 -6.45
C VAL A 236 -7.40 18.37 -7.11
N ALA A 237 -7.21 19.04 -8.25
CA ALA A 237 -8.30 19.66 -8.99
C ALA A 237 -9.31 18.62 -9.49
N LEU A 238 -8.84 17.45 -9.96
CA LEU A 238 -9.70 16.35 -10.36
C LEU A 238 -10.58 15.85 -9.20
N ALA A 239 -10.02 15.71 -7.99
CA ALA A 239 -10.79 15.36 -6.80
C ALA A 239 -11.87 16.41 -6.52
N ALA A 240 -11.52 17.70 -6.58
CA ALA A 240 -12.48 18.79 -6.34
C ALA A 240 -13.59 18.83 -7.41
N ASP A 241 -13.29 18.51 -8.67
CA ASP A 241 -14.29 18.48 -9.74
C ASP A 241 -15.21 17.26 -9.63
N PHE A 242 -14.71 16.12 -9.17
CA PHE A 242 -15.55 14.96 -8.84
C PHE A 242 -16.49 15.24 -7.67
N ASP A 243 -15.98 15.93 -6.64
CA ASP A 243 -16.76 16.36 -5.48
C ASP A 243 -17.89 17.32 -5.87
N LYS A 244 -17.59 18.37 -6.64
CA LYS A 244 -18.61 19.31 -7.17
C LYS A 244 -19.67 18.62 -8.02
N ALA A 245 -19.30 17.58 -8.75
CA ALA A 245 -20.21 16.77 -9.56
C ALA A 245 -21.05 15.78 -8.72
N GLY A 246 -20.84 15.73 -7.39
CA GLY A 246 -21.57 14.84 -6.48
C GLY A 246 -21.15 13.37 -6.57
N ARG A 247 -19.99 13.07 -7.17
CA ARG A 247 -19.53 11.68 -7.38
C ARG A 247 -19.10 10.97 -6.09
N PHE A 248 -18.92 11.71 -4.99
CA PHE A 248 -18.60 11.20 -3.67
C PHE A 248 -19.79 11.21 -2.70
N ALA A 249 -21.02 11.41 -3.20
CA ALA A 249 -22.21 11.45 -2.36
C ALA A 249 -22.41 10.12 -1.60
N GLY A 250 -22.68 10.21 -0.29
CA GLY A 250 -22.93 9.04 0.56
C GLY A 250 -21.67 8.36 1.10
N LEU A 251 -20.49 8.94 0.88
CA LEU A 251 -19.25 8.52 1.55
C LEU A 251 -19.05 9.26 2.88
N ASP A 252 -18.16 8.72 3.71
CA ASP A 252 -17.72 9.37 4.95
C ASP A 252 -16.44 10.21 4.76
N GLU A 253 -15.61 9.84 3.77
CA GLU A 253 -14.35 10.50 3.45
C GLU A 253 -14.00 10.35 1.96
N ILE A 254 -13.16 11.25 1.44
CA ILE A 254 -12.63 11.23 0.07
C ILE A 254 -11.14 10.89 0.12
N VAL A 255 -10.74 9.85 -0.59
CA VAL A 255 -9.33 9.45 -0.71
C VAL A 255 -8.65 10.28 -1.80
N VAL A 256 -7.56 10.96 -1.44
CA VAL A 256 -6.65 11.57 -2.41
C VAL A 256 -5.28 10.98 -2.16
N SER A 257 -4.82 10.16 -3.10
CA SER A 257 -3.59 9.39 -2.94
C SER A 257 -2.52 9.76 -3.96
N ALA A 258 -1.31 10.00 -3.49
CA ALA A 258 -0.11 10.07 -4.33
C ALA A 258 1.07 9.48 -3.56
N GLY A 259 2.21 9.28 -4.21
CA GLY A 259 3.45 9.00 -3.49
C GLY A 259 4.36 7.97 -4.12
N GLY A 260 5.62 8.38 -4.25
CA GLY A 260 6.82 7.58 -4.23
C GLY A 260 7.82 8.15 -3.22
N SER A 261 9.02 7.58 -3.15
CA SER A 261 10.05 8.09 -2.22
C SER A 261 10.76 9.36 -2.70
N ALA A 262 10.59 9.78 -3.95
CA ALA A 262 11.39 10.86 -4.53
C ALA A 262 10.80 12.26 -4.29
N TRP A 263 9.48 12.37 -4.20
CA TRP A 263 8.77 13.65 -4.22
C TRP A 263 7.75 13.79 -3.08
N PHE A 264 7.88 13.00 -2.02
CA PHE A 264 6.92 12.98 -0.91
C PHE A 264 6.77 14.35 -0.22
N ASP A 265 7.81 15.19 -0.21
CA ASP A 265 7.74 16.58 0.28
C ASP A 265 6.83 17.45 -0.60
N ALA A 266 6.94 17.34 -1.92
CA ALA A 266 6.05 18.05 -2.84
C ALA A 266 4.60 17.58 -2.73
N VAL A 267 4.39 16.28 -2.49
CA VAL A 267 3.06 15.73 -2.19
C VAL A 267 2.49 16.35 -0.91
N ALA A 268 3.29 16.40 0.17
CA ALA A 268 2.88 16.98 1.43
C ALA A 268 2.48 18.46 1.29
N ASP A 269 3.28 19.25 0.59
CA ASP A 269 3.03 20.67 0.35
C ASP A 269 1.74 20.89 -0.46
N VAL A 270 1.57 20.18 -1.57
CA VAL A 270 0.35 20.32 -2.40
C VAL A 270 -0.89 19.78 -1.68
N PHE A 271 -0.76 18.69 -0.92
CA PHE A 271 -1.89 18.14 -0.17
C PHE A 271 -2.29 19.03 1.01
N ALA A 272 -1.38 19.82 1.56
CA ALA A 272 -1.71 20.85 2.55
C ALA A 272 -2.60 21.97 1.96
N GLU A 273 -2.47 22.24 0.66
CA GLU A 273 -3.23 23.26 -0.08
C GLU A 273 -4.65 22.81 -0.51
N ILE A 274 -5.02 21.53 -0.28
CA ILE A 274 -6.37 21.02 -0.63
C ILE A 274 -7.43 21.84 0.12
N SER A 275 -8.26 22.56 -0.66
CA SER A 275 -9.41 23.29 -0.12
C SER A 275 -10.45 22.34 0.47
N ALA A 276 -11.29 22.83 1.39
CA ALA A 276 -12.39 22.06 1.94
C ALA A 276 -13.28 21.50 0.80
N LEU A 277 -13.38 20.17 0.74
CA LEU A 277 -14.33 19.43 -0.09
C LEU A 277 -15.62 19.20 0.70
N SER A 278 -16.64 18.60 0.08
CA SER A 278 -17.91 18.29 0.73
C SER A 278 -17.79 17.31 1.91
N LEU A 279 -16.70 16.51 1.92
CA LEU A 279 -16.37 15.53 2.95
C LEU A 279 -14.91 15.68 3.42
N PRO A 280 -14.56 15.14 4.60
CA PRO A 280 -13.16 15.01 5.03
C PRO A 280 -12.29 14.30 3.98
N VAL A 281 -11.04 14.77 3.81
CA VAL A 281 -10.11 14.21 2.83
C VAL A 281 -9.06 13.35 3.52
N LEU A 282 -9.02 12.06 3.19
CA LEU A 282 -7.92 11.17 3.52
C LEU A 282 -6.76 11.44 2.54
N LYS A 283 -5.80 12.25 3.01
CA LYS A 283 -4.56 12.57 2.29
C LYS A 283 -3.58 11.40 2.41
N LEU A 284 -3.67 10.45 1.49
CA LEU A 284 -2.94 9.18 1.58
C LEU A 284 -1.62 9.23 0.82
N LEU A 285 -0.55 8.89 1.52
CA LEU A 285 0.79 8.82 0.97
C LEU A 285 1.19 7.36 0.75
N ALA A 286 1.15 6.90 -0.51
CA ALA A 286 1.43 5.52 -0.90
C ALA A 286 2.95 5.26 -1.07
N LEU A 287 3.71 5.56 -0.02
CA LEU A 287 5.18 5.54 -0.01
C LEU A 287 5.79 4.16 -0.16
N TRP A 288 7.04 4.14 -0.62
CA TRP A 288 7.99 3.14 -0.16
C TRP A 288 8.60 3.54 1.19
N ALA A 289 8.48 2.69 2.21
CA ALA A 289 9.14 2.94 3.50
C ALA A 289 10.66 2.78 3.38
N PRO A 290 11.47 3.74 3.89
CA PRO A 290 12.93 3.62 3.86
C PRO A 290 13.38 2.55 4.86
N THR A 291 13.43 1.27 4.44
CA THR A 291 13.89 0.17 5.29
C THR A 291 15.41 -0.07 5.23
N SER A 292 16.18 0.62 4.37
CA SER A 292 17.65 0.44 4.35
C SER A 292 18.43 1.52 3.59
N ARG A 293 19.54 2.00 4.18
CA ARG A 293 20.81 2.08 3.44
C ARG A 293 21.39 0.67 3.44
N THR A 294 21.35 0.01 2.29
CA THR A 294 21.91 -1.34 2.13
C THR A 294 23.42 -1.26 2.36
N THR A 295 23.91 -1.86 3.44
CA THR A 295 25.36 -2.08 3.62
C THR A 295 25.60 -3.54 3.29
N THR A 296 26.00 -3.82 2.05
CA THR A 296 26.48 -5.15 1.68
C THR A 296 27.82 -5.38 2.36
N ALA A 297 27.84 -6.24 3.39
CA ALA A 297 29.08 -6.74 3.95
C ALA A 297 29.63 -7.82 3.02
N THR A 298 30.45 -7.43 2.05
CA THR A 298 31.37 -8.34 1.35
C THR A 298 32.55 -8.62 2.27
N THR A 299 32.68 -9.86 2.72
CA THR A 299 33.92 -10.34 3.36
C THR A 299 35.01 -10.38 2.30
N GLY A 300 36.02 -9.51 2.44
CA GLY A 300 37.28 -9.63 1.72
C GLY A 300 37.99 -10.91 2.14
N SER A 301 38.49 -11.64 1.14
CA SER A 301 39.40 -12.78 1.28
C SER A 301 40.73 -12.38 1.91
#